data_AF-A0A967SFX3-F1
#
_entry.id   AF-A0A967SFX3-F1
#
_cell.length_a   1.000
_cell.length_b   1.000
_cell.length_c   1.000
_cell.angle_alpha   90.00
_cell.angle_beta   90.00
_cell.angle_gamma   90.00
#
_symmetry.space_group_name_H-M   'P 1'
#
loop_
_entity.id
_entity.type
_entity.pdbx_description
1 polymer ?
#
loop_
_entity_poly.entity_id
_entity_poly.type
_entity_poly.pdbx_seq_one_letter_code
_entity_poly.pdbx_strand_id
1 'polypeptide(L)'
;LVTLEDVIEELVGEIEDETDVTEIDIVRISRNEIIAEGDTELREINHIFNTALPLLEHRSLNGYLMEELGRVPQPQETVIRQGLMIEVLDASETQVLRARITRRSPMTEPAEAAGRGEDREPGPPVGPADRTEAPGTDGRGEAGD
;
A
#
# COMPACT_ATOMS: atom_id res chain seq x y z
N LEU A 1 -13.43 20.53 -7.92
CA LEU A 1 -14.27 21.07 -6.82
C LEU A 1 -13.29 21.50 -5.75
N VAL A 2 -13.30 22.79 -5.38
CA VAL A 2 -12.47 23.30 -4.27
C VAL A 2 -13.22 22.98 -2.98
N THR A 3 -12.52 22.36 -2.04
CA THR A 3 -13.05 21.82 -0.80
C THR A 3 -12.72 22.76 0.37
N LEU A 4 -13.49 22.72 1.46
CA LEU A 4 -13.28 23.62 2.62
C LEU A 4 -11.87 23.45 3.24
N GLU A 5 -11.28 22.27 3.08
CA GLU A 5 -9.90 21.97 3.43
C GLU A 5 -8.85 22.72 2.58
N ASP A 6 -9.10 22.99 1.29
CA ASP A 6 -8.20 23.78 0.43
C ASP A 6 -8.06 25.24 0.91
N VAL A 7 -9.14 25.82 1.46
CA VAL A 7 -9.15 27.21 1.98
C VAL A 7 -8.44 27.34 3.34
N ILE A 8 -8.33 26.24 4.10
CA ILE A 8 -7.62 26.22 5.39
C ILE A 8 -6.11 26.01 5.20
N GLU A 9 -5.66 25.54 4.03
CA GLU A 9 -4.23 25.35 3.71
C GLU A 9 -3.45 26.66 3.71
N GLU A 10 -4.09 27.76 3.29
CA GLU A 10 -3.47 29.08 3.20
C GLU A 10 -3.25 29.74 4.58
N LEU A 11 -3.92 29.27 5.65
CA LEU A 11 -3.92 29.93 6.97
C LEU A 11 -3.08 29.21 8.04
N VAL A 12 -2.64 27.98 7.79
CA VAL A 12 -1.94 27.12 8.79
C VAL A 12 -0.52 26.73 8.36
N GLY A 13 -0.02 27.28 7.25
CA GLY A 13 1.26 26.89 6.63
C GLY A 13 2.51 27.03 7.50
N GLU A 14 2.42 27.74 8.63
CA GLU A 14 3.55 28.03 9.52
C GLU A 14 3.08 27.99 10.99
N ILE A 15 2.87 26.80 11.55
CA ILE A 15 3.08 26.63 13.00
C ILE A 15 4.22 25.64 13.13
N GLU A 16 5.42 26.18 12.97
CA GLU A 16 6.67 25.50 13.29
C GLU A 16 6.67 25.25 14.80
N ASP A 17 6.51 23.99 15.19
CA ASP A 17 6.70 23.58 16.58
C ASP A 17 8.22 23.59 16.85
N GLU A 18 8.62 24.31 17.89
CA GLU A 18 10.01 24.50 18.30
C GLU A 18 10.57 23.18 18.83
N THR A 19 11.15 22.33 17.98
CA THR A 19 12.06 21.28 18.48
C THR A 19 13.19 20.98 17.50
N ASP A 20 14.38 21.34 17.99
CA ASP A 20 15.73 20.94 17.62
C ASP A 20 16.37 21.45 16.32
N VAL A 21 17.29 22.39 16.56
CA VAL A 21 18.43 22.80 15.75
C VAL A 21 19.21 21.58 15.27
N THR A 22 18.96 21.13 14.05
CA THR A 22 19.94 20.49 13.15
C THR A 22 19.54 20.92 11.73
N GLU A 23 20.43 20.82 10.75
CA GLU A 23 20.23 21.33 9.37
C GLU A 23 18.84 21.00 8.80
N ILE A 24 18.26 21.88 7.97
CA ILE A 24 16.86 21.76 7.52
C ILE A 24 16.74 20.58 6.53
N ASP A 25 16.62 19.37 7.05
CA ASP A 25 16.51 18.13 6.28
C ASP A 25 15.23 18.10 5.41
N ILE A 26 14.20 18.85 5.82
CA ILE A 26 12.90 18.90 5.13
C ILE A 26 12.43 20.35 4.94
N VAL A 27 12.15 20.70 3.69
CA VAL A 27 11.47 21.93 3.30
C VAL A 27 10.03 21.60 2.92
N ARG A 28 9.07 22.07 3.72
CA ARG A 28 7.64 21.87 3.44
C ARG A 28 7.15 22.86 2.39
N ILE A 29 6.56 22.35 1.31
CA ILE A 29 6.00 23.18 0.22
C ILE A 29 4.48 23.35 0.38
N SER A 30 3.80 22.27 0.78
CA SER A 30 2.36 22.27 1.11
C SER A 30 2.04 21.11 2.08
N ARG A 31 0.76 20.81 2.36
CA ARG A 31 0.44 19.60 3.16
C ARG A 31 0.69 18.31 2.38
N ASN A 32 0.68 18.39 1.05
CA ASN A 32 0.83 17.25 0.16
C ASN A 32 2.19 17.22 -0.55
N GLU A 33 3.08 18.16 -0.27
CA GLU A 33 4.38 18.27 -0.95
C GLU A 33 5.47 18.75 0.00
N ILE A 34 6.59 18.02 0.01
CA ILE A 34 7.84 18.42 0.67
C ILE A 34 9.02 18.23 -0.27
N ILE A 35 10.12 18.90 0.03
CA ILE A 35 11.45 18.56 -0.48
C ILE A 35 12.27 18.07 0.71
N ALA A 36 12.87 16.89 0.59
CA ALA A 36 13.68 16.28 1.63
C ALA A 36 15.11 16.04 1.13
N GLU A 37 16.07 16.12 2.04
CA GLU A 37 17.45 15.69 1.81
C GLU A 37 17.55 14.15 1.77
N GLY A 38 18.64 13.65 1.21
CA GLY A 38 18.83 12.21 1.04
C GLY A 38 19.02 11.47 2.36
N ASP A 39 19.52 12.14 3.39
CA ASP A 39 19.73 11.60 4.73
C ASP A 39 18.48 11.65 5.62
N THR A 40 17.45 12.42 5.23
CA THR A 40 16.15 12.48 5.92
C THR A 40 15.64 11.09 6.28
N GLU A 41 15.24 10.92 7.54
CA GLU A 41 14.72 9.64 8.02
C GLU A 41 13.37 9.29 7.37
N LEU A 42 13.22 8.05 6.91
CA LEU A 42 11.95 7.55 6.38
C LEU A 42 10.83 7.58 7.43
N ARG A 43 11.18 7.49 8.72
CA ARG A 43 10.23 7.62 9.83
C ARG A 43 9.54 8.99 9.79
N GLU A 44 10.29 10.04 9.52
CA GLU A 44 9.78 11.40 9.46
C GLU A 44 8.88 11.60 8.24
N ILE A 45 9.30 11.10 7.07
CA ILE A 45 8.48 11.09 5.85
C ILE A 45 7.16 10.34 6.09
N ASN A 46 7.22 9.17 6.72
CA ASN A 46 6.04 8.39 7.10
C ASN A 46 5.13 9.17 8.05
N HIS A 47 5.69 9.92 9.01
CA HIS A 47 4.93 10.74 9.94
C HIS A 47 4.23 11.90 9.22
N ILE A 48 4.94 12.66 8.37
CA ILE A 48 4.42 13.81 7.63
C ILE A 48 3.24 13.42 6.73
N PHE A 49 3.38 12.31 6.00
CA PHE A 49 2.37 11.87 5.04
C PHE A 49 1.37 10.85 5.59
N ASN A 50 1.53 10.41 6.84
CA ASN A 50 0.79 9.30 7.44
C ASN A 50 0.83 8.04 6.55
N THR A 51 2.05 7.61 6.18
CA THR A 51 2.32 6.46 5.31
C THR A 51 3.19 5.41 6.02
N ALA A 52 3.42 4.28 5.35
CA ALA A 52 4.18 3.15 5.86
C ALA A 52 5.21 2.65 4.83
N LEU A 53 6.10 3.53 4.39
CA LEU A 53 7.31 3.14 3.68
C LEU A 53 8.12 2.15 4.54
N PRO A 54 8.74 1.13 3.94
CA PRO A 54 9.43 0.08 4.68
C PRO A 54 10.64 0.64 5.46
N LEU A 55 10.60 0.48 6.80
CA LEU A 55 11.65 0.95 7.72
C LEU A 55 12.64 -0.14 8.14
N LEU A 56 12.37 -1.41 7.80
CA LEU A 56 13.19 -2.55 8.24
C LEU A 56 14.54 -2.61 7.53
N GLU A 57 14.55 -2.23 6.25
CA GLU A 57 15.73 -2.31 5.39
C GLU A 57 16.47 -0.96 5.34
N HIS A 58 15.78 0.14 5.63
CA HIS A 58 16.28 1.49 5.41
C HIS A 58 15.93 2.46 6.52
N ARG A 59 16.89 3.34 6.82
CA ARG A 59 16.70 4.46 7.74
C ARG A 59 16.40 5.76 7.01
N SER A 60 17.05 6.01 5.88
CA SER A 60 16.99 7.28 5.15
C SER A 60 16.39 7.16 3.74
N LEU A 61 15.97 8.30 3.20
CA LEU A 61 15.42 8.44 1.85
C LEU A 61 16.37 7.94 0.75
N ASN A 62 17.65 8.30 0.83
CA ASN A 62 18.69 7.84 -0.09
C ASN A 62 18.83 6.32 -0.07
N GLY A 63 18.94 5.72 1.13
CA GLY A 63 19.08 4.27 1.27
C GLY A 63 17.91 3.53 0.63
N TYR A 64 16.70 4.02 0.87
CA TYR A 64 15.49 3.48 0.27
C TYR A 64 15.47 3.58 -1.25
N LEU A 65 15.76 4.75 -1.82
CA LEU A 65 15.75 4.94 -3.27
C LEU A 65 16.81 4.11 -3.99
N MET A 66 18.02 4.00 -3.41
CA MET A 66 19.10 3.21 -4.00
C MET A 66 18.81 1.71 -4.01
N GLU A 67 18.17 1.17 -2.97
CA GLU A 67 17.79 -0.25 -2.95
C GLU A 67 16.61 -0.52 -3.88
N GLU A 68 15.56 0.31 -3.84
CA GLU A 68 14.39 0.16 -4.71
C GLU A 68 14.76 0.16 -6.19
N LEU A 69 15.80 0.94 -6.56
CA LEU A 69 16.26 1.08 -7.94
C LEU A 69 17.49 0.22 -8.27
N GLY A 70 18.17 -0.34 -7.26
CA GLY A 70 19.42 -1.09 -7.40
C GLY A 70 20.62 -0.27 -7.93
N ARG A 71 20.51 1.06 -7.97
CA ARG A 71 21.53 2.00 -8.46
C ARG A 71 21.24 3.41 -7.96
N VAL A 72 22.19 4.33 -8.19
CA VAL A 72 21.93 5.76 -8.02
C VAL A 72 20.97 6.24 -9.13
N PRO A 73 19.81 6.83 -8.77
CA PRO A 73 18.88 7.38 -9.75
C PRO A 73 19.45 8.62 -10.46
N GLN A 74 18.90 8.90 -11.63
CA GLN A 74 19.14 10.19 -12.29
C GLN A 74 18.19 11.25 -11.75
N PRO A 75 18.57 12.54 -11.75
CA PRO A 75 17.61 13.61 -11.54
C PRO A 75 16.39 13.46 -12.46
N GLN A 76 15.21 13.83 -11.97
CA GLN A 76 13.89 13.70 -12.60
C GLN A 76 13.35 12.26 -12.66
N GLU A 77 14.11 11.25 -12.23
CA GLU A 77 13.60 9.90 -12.06
C GLU A 77 12.58 9.86 -10.91
N THR A 78 11.50 9.09 -11.08
CA THR A 78 10.36 9.08 -10.15
C THR A 78 10.02 7.66 -9.69
N VAL A 79 9.80 7.51 -8.39
CA VAL A 79 9.34 6.26 -7.74
C VAL A 79 7.97 6.51 -7.11
N ILE A 80 7.02 5.59 -7.33
CA ILE A 80 5.67 5.70 -6.75
C ILE A 80 5.43 4.55 -5.78
N ARG A 81 5.28 4.84 -4.48
CA ARG A 81 5.08 3.83 -3.42
C ARG A 81 4.20 4.40 -2.31
N GLN A 82 3.32 3.57 -1.75
CA GLN A 82 2.41 3.97 -0.65
C GLN A 82 1.60 5.26 -0.91
N GLY A 83 1.21 5.50 -2.17
CA GLY A 83 0.49 6.72 -2.56
C GLY A 83 1.37 7.98 -2.59
N LEU A 84 2.68 7.86 -2.40
CA LEU A 84 3.67 8.92 -2.59
C LEU A 84 4.31 8.81 -3.97
N MET A 85 4.57 9.96 -4.57
CA MET A 85 5.42 10.14 -5.74
C MET A 85 6.71 10.81 -5.26
N ILE A 86 7.84 10.13 -5.45
CA ILE A 86 9.16 10.57 -5.02
C ILE A 86 9.96 10.87 -6.29
N GLU A 87 10.17 12.15 -6.58
CA GLU A 87 10.95 12.66 -7.71
C GLU A 87 12.35 13.03 -7.23
N VAL A 88 13.39 12.45 -7.82
CA VAL A 88 14.77 12.79 -7.50
C VAL A 88 15.10 14.16 -8.08
N LEU A 89 15.46 15.13 -7.24
CA LEU A 89 15.83 16.46 -7.68
C LEU A 89 17.33 16.56 -7.94
N ASP A 90 18.12 15.93 -7.08
CA ASP A 90 19.58 15.95 -7.16
C ASP A 90 20.18 14.64 -6.64
N ALA A 91 21.25 14.21 -7.29
CA ALA A 91 22.00 13.01 -6.97
C ALA A 91 23.48 13.20 -7.34
N SER A 92 24.37 12.73 -6.47
CA SER A 92 25.79 12.63 -6.78
C SER A 92 26.09 11.35 -7.57
N GLU A 93 27.37 11.04 -7.78
CA GLU A 93 27.79 9.75 -8.35
C GLU A 93 27.46 8.54 -7.46
N THR A 94 27.22 8.77 -6.16
CA THR A 94 27.13 7.71 -5.15
C THR A 94 25.84 7.71 -4.34
N GLN A 95 25.05 8.78 -4.37
CA GLN A 95 23.86 8.90 -3.53
C GLN A 95 22.85 9.92 -4.05
N VAL A 96 21.59 9.76 -3.63
CA VAL A 96 20.56 10.79 -3.74
C VAL A 96 20.85 11.88 -2.74
N LEU A 97 20.84 13.14 -3.18
CA LEU A 97 21.05 14.31 -2.34
C LEU A 97 19.73 14.95 -1.94
N ARG A 98 18.77 15.04 -2.87
CA ARG A 98 17.46 15.66 -2.62
C ARG A 98 16.36 15.02 -3.45
N ALA A 99 15.17 14.92 -2.88
CA ALA A 99 13.98 14.52 -3.62
C ALA A 99 12.75 15.36 -3.25
N ARG A 100 11.87 15.56 -4.22
CA ARG A 100 10.51 16.07 -4.01
C ARG A 100 9.61 14.89 -3.72
N ILE A 101 8.80 15.00 -2.67
CA ILE A 101 7.82 13.96 -2.31
C ILE A 101 6.44 14.60 -2.37
N THR A 102 5.58 14.04 -3.19
CA THR A 102 4.20 14.51 -3.38
C THR A 102 3.22 13.39 -3.10
N ARG A 103 2.20 13.66 -2.27
CA ARG A 103 1.08 12.73 -2.10
C ARG A 103 0.27 12.69 -3.39
N ARG A 104 0.13 11.51 -3.99
CA ARG A 104 -0.83 11.33 -5.07
C ARG A 104 -2.23 11.31 -4.47
N SER A 105 -3.06 12.27 -4.84
CA SER A 105 -4.51 12.13 -4.66
C SER A 105 -4.94 10.80 -5.27
N PRO A 106 -5.77 10.00 -4.61
CA PRO A 106 -6.26 8.76 -5.20
C PRO A 106 -7.02 9.15 -6.46
N MET A 107 -6.42 8.91 -7.62
CA MET A 107 -7.20 8.71 -8.82
C MET A 107 -7.95 7.43 -8.54
N THR A 108 -9.24 7.53 -8.20
CA THR A 108 -10.16 6.41 -8.08
C THR A 108 -9.93 5.51 -9.28
N GLU A 109 -9.26 4.38 -9.07
CA GLU A 109 -9.33 3.31 -10.05
C GLU A 109 -10.80 2.91 -10.10
N PRO A 110 -11.46 2.90 -11.28
CA PRO A 110 -12.76 2.28 -11.38
C PRO A 110 -12.59 0.80 -11.05
N ALA A 111 -12.89 0.45 -9.80
CA ALA A 111 -13.24 -0.90 -9.45
C ALA A 111 -14.43 -1.31 -10.33
N GLU A 112 -14.31 -2.49 -10.95
CA GLU A 112 -15.35 -3.19 -11.71
C GLU A 112 -15.54 -2.83 -13.19
N ALA A 113 -14.72 -3.47 -14.03
CA ALA A 113 -15.20 -4.06 -15.27
C ALA A 113 -14.39 -5.32 -15.64
N ALA A 114 -14.15 -6.21 -14.68
CA ALA A 114 -13.77 -7.59 -15.01
C ALA A 114 -15.04 -8.32 -15.47
N GLY A 115 -15.06 -8.69 -16.75
CA GLY A 115 -16.21 -9.23 -17.44
C GLY A 115 -16.80 -10.48 -16.80
N ARG A 116 -18.12 -10.50 -16.68
CA ARG A 116 -18.89 -11.75 -16.66
C ARG A 116 -18.88 -12.32 -18.07
N GLY A 117 -17.90 -13.17 -18.35
CA GLY A 117 -17.93 -14.11 -19.44
C GLY A 117 -17.48 -15.46 -18.91
N GLU A 118 -18.43 -16.36 -18.69
CA GLU A 118 -18.33 -17.82 -18.89
C GLU A 118 -19.59 -18.49 -18.31
N ASP A 119 -20.68 -18.43 -19.07
CA ASP A 119 -21.70 -19.48 -19.04
C ASP A 119 -21.05 -20.77 -19.57
N ARG A 120 -20.39 -21.52 -18.69
CA ARG A 120 -20.17 -22.96 -18.91
C ARG A 120 -21.08 -23.71 -17.96
N GLU A 121 -22.16 -24.26 -18.48
CA GLU A 121 -22.88 -25.37 -17.84
C GLU A 121 -21.91 -26.55 -17.64
N PRO A 122 -21.65 -27.00 -16.41
CA PRO A 122 -21.18 -28.35 -16.18
C PRO A 122 -22.42 -29.22 -15.96
N GLY A 123 -22.83 -29.99 -16.97
CA GLY A 123 -23.87 -30.99 -16.80
C GLY A 123 -23.43 -32.07 -15.81
N PRO A 124 -24.26 -32.47 -14.83
CA PRO A 124 -23.99 -33.67 -14.04
C PRO A 124 -24.85 -34.84 -14.51
N PRO A 125 -24.25 -35.95 -14.94
CA PRO A 125 -24.69 -37.28 -14.53
C PRO A 125 -23.68 -37.75 -13.47
N VAL A 126 -24.02 -38.32 -12.33
CA VAL A 126 -24.72 -39.60 -12.15
C VAL A 126 -25.12 -39.64 -10.66
N GLY A 127 -26.38 -39.98 -10.35
CA GLY A 127 -26.81 -40.32 -8.99
C GLY A 127 -26.95 -41.84 -8.85
N PRO A 128 -26.56 -42.45 -7.71
CA PRO A 128 -26.57 -43.89 -7.53
C PRO A 128 -28.01 -44.41 -7.36
N ALA A 129 -28.37 -45.43 -8.13
CA ALA A 129 -29.52 -46.26 -7.85
C ALA A 129 -29.04 -47.50 -7.10
N ASP A 130 -29.17 -47.51 -5.77
CA ASP A 130 -29.41 -48.76 -5.08
C ASP A 130 -30.29 -48.50 -3.85
N ARG A 131 -31.43 -49.19 -3.81
CA ARG A 131 -32.45 -49.10 -2.78
C ARG A 131 -32.33 -50.35 -1.90
N THR A 132 -31.96 -50.11 -0.65
CA THR A 132 -32.32 -50.83 0.58
C THR A 132 -33.18 -52.09 0.44
N GLU A 133 -32.64 -53.23 0.87
CA GLU A 133 -33.41 -54.26 1.59
C GLU A 133 -32.66 -54.71 2.86
N ALA A 134 -33.44 -54.93 3.92
CA ALA A 134 -33.06 -54.95 5.33
C ALA A 134 -32.55 -56.32 5.84
N PRO A 135 -31.80 -56.37 6.96
CA PRO A 135 -31.74 -57.58 7.78
C PRO A 135 -32.76 -57.51 8.92
N GLY A 136 -33.80 -58.35 8.81
CA GLY A 136 -34.71 -58.66 9.92
C GLY A 136 -33.98 -59.45 10.99
N THR A 137 -34.11 -59.01 12.23
CA THR A 137 -33.52 -59.59 13.43
C THR A 137 -34.24 -60.88 13.81
N ASP A 138 -33.47 -61.96 13.95
CA ASP A 138 -33.90 -63.23 14.53
C ASP A 138 -33.55 -63.25 16.03
N GLY A 139 -34.48 -63.73 16.87
CA GLY A 139 -34.18 -64.08 18.27
C GLY A 139 -35.19 -63.62 19.33
N ARG A 140 -36.13 -64.52 19.69
CA ARG A 140 -36.27 -65.16 21.02
C ARG A 140 -37.72 -65.64 21.29
N GLY A 141 -37.85 -66.88 21.77
CA GLY A 141 -38.79 -67.20 22.85
C GLY A 141 -39.80 -68.35 22.65
N GLU A 142 -39.35 -69.58 22.93
CA GLU A 142 -39.93 -70.66 23.78
C GLU A 142 -41.43 -71.04 23.85
N ALA A 143 -41.60 -72.33 24.22
CA ALA A 143 -42.77 -73.10 24.72
C ALA A 143 -43.65 -73.76 23.64
N GLY A 144 -43.98 -75.05 23.65
CA GLY A 144 -43.86 -76.13 24.64
C GLY A 144 -45.13 -77.00 24.54
N ASP A 145 -45.00 -78.30 24.24
CA ASP A 145 -45.72 -79.47 24.79
C ASP A 145 -45.21 -80.75 24.07
#